data_AF-A0A6N9H9J6-F1
#
_entry.id   AF-A0A6N9H9J6-F1
#
_cell.length_a   1.000
_cell.length_b   1.000
_cell.length_c   1.000
_cell.angle_alpha   90.00
_cell.angle_beta   90.00
_cell.angle_gamma   90.00
#
_symmetry.space_group_name_H-M   'P 1'
#
loop_
_entity.id
_entity.type
_entity.pdbx_description
1 polymer ?
#
loop_
_entity_poly.entity_id
_entity_poly.type
_entity_poly.pdbx_seq_one_letter_code
_entity_poly.pdbx_strand_id
1 'polypeptide(L)' 'MTSEFEAELDRRVADLQERLRAARAADEDYLVESLVDELQGLVEIAGDNEVDTAEMQRILAAETGAIPIVPEAQRGPSS' A
#
# COMPACT_ATOMS: atom_id res chain seq x y z
N MET A 1 12.71 16.49 7.47
CA MET A 1 13.69 15.68 6.73
C MET A 1 13.12 14.28 6.73
N THR A 2 12.74 13.78 5.56
CA THR A 2 12.32 12.38 5.37
C THR A 2 13.53 11.48 5.63
N SER A 3 13.35 10.39 6.35
CA SER A 3 14.45 9.46 6.63
C SER A 3 14.89 8.74 5.36
N GLU A 4 16.13 8.22 5.33
CA GLU A 4 16.61 7.40 4.21
C GLU A 4 15.74 6.15 3.99
N PHE A 5 15.18 5.62 5.08
CA PHE A 5 14.23 4.50 5.05
C PHE A 5 12.93 4.87 4.34
N GLU A 6 12.29 5.98 4.73
CA GLU A 6 11.06 6.47 4.08
C GLU A 6 11.30 6.76 2.59
N ALA A 7 12.43 7.36 2.23
CA ALA A 7 12.75 7.65 0.83
C ALA A 7 13.03 6.39 -0.01
N GLU A 8 13.54 5.31 0.59
CA GLU A 8 13.67 4.01 -0.07
C GLU A 8 12.31 3.31 -0.18
N LEU A 9 11.48 3.39 0.87
CA LEU A 9 10.12 2.85 0.88
C LEU A 9 9.27 3.49 -0.23
N ASP A 10 9.26 4.82 -0.32
CA ASP A 10 8.54 5.56 -1.36
C ASP A 10 8.95 5.12 -2.77
N ARG A 11 10.26 4.92 -2.99
CA ARG A 11 10.77 4.45 -4.28
C ARG A 11 10.30 3.04 -4.60
N ARG A 12 10.30 2.13 -3.62
CA ARG A 12 9.79 0.76 -3.80
C ARG A 12 8.28 0.72 -4.05
N VAL A 13 7.52 1.56 -3.35
CA VAL A 13 6.06 1.66 -3.56
C VAL A 13 5.75 2.17 -4.96
N ALA A 14 6.49 3.18 -5.44
CA ALA A 14 6.33 3.70 -6.80
C ALA A 14 6.66 2.63 -7.88
N ASP A 15 7.74 1.88 -7.70
CA ASP A 15 8.10 0.76 -8.60
C ASP A 15 7.03 -0.33 -8.60
N LEU A 16 6.53 -0.73 -7.43
CA LEU A 16 5.46 -1.71 -7.30
C LEU A 16 4.17 -1.26 -7.99
N GLN A 17 3.78 0.01 -7.86
CA GLN A 17 2.62 0.56 -8.58
C GLN A 17 2.79 0.45 -10.10
N GLU A 18 3.98 0.77 -10.62
CA GLU A 18 4.25 0.68 -12.05
C GLU A 18 4.17 -0.78 -12.53
N ARG A 19 4.80 -1.70 -11.80
CA ARG A 19 4.79 -3.13 -12.09
C ARG A 19 3.38 -3.73 -12.03
N LEU A 20 2.56 -3.33 -11.05
CA LEU A 20 1.16 -3.75 -10.94
C LEU A 20 0.34 -3.30 -12.16
N ARG A 21 0.49 -2.04 -12.58
CA ARG A 21 -0.19 -1.54 -13.78
C ARG A 21 0.25 -2.29 -15.04
N ALA A 22 1.54 -2.58 -15.18
CA ALA A 22 2.07 -3.34 -16.30
C ALA A 22 1.54 -4.78 -16.32
N ALA A 23 1.56 -5.47 -15.17
CA ALA A 23 1.06 -6.84 -15.03
C ALA A 23 -0.44 -6.93 -15.35
N ARG A 24 -1.24 -5.95 -14.86
CA ARG A 24 -2.67 -5.84 -15.20
C ARG A 24 -2.90 -5.62 -16.69
N ALA A 25 -2.12 -4.75 -17.32
CA ALA A 25 -2.24 -4.48 -18.75
C ALA A 25 -1.85 -5.69 -19.62
N ALA A 26 -1.08 -6.63 -19.07
CA ALA A 26 -0.64 -7.85 -19.73
C ALA A 26 -1.45 -9.09 -19.35
N ASP A 27 -2.51 -8.96 -18.53
CA ASP A 27 -3.31 -10.07 -17.99
C ASP A 27 -2.45 -11.12 -17.25
N GLU A 28 -1.37 -10.69 -16.59
CA GLU A 28 -0.47 -11.55 -15.83
C GLU A 28 -0.95 -11.71 -14.38
N ASP A 29 -2.08 -12.40 -14.18
CA ASP A 29 -2.74 -12.52 -12.87
C ASP A 29 -1.82 -13.04 -11.75
N TYR A 30 -0.98 -14.04 -12.04
CA TYR A 30 -0.01 -14.57 -11.08
C TYR A 30 1.03 -13.52 -10.64
N LEU A 31 1.43 -12.65 -11.57
CA LEU A 31 2.37 -11.58 -11.25
C LEU A 31 1.67 -10.50 -10.41
N VAL A 32 0.42 -10.18 -10.72
CA VAL A 32 -0.39 -9.27 -9.90
C VAL A 32 -0.51 -9.79 -8.47
N GLU A 33 -0.86 -11.07 -8.28
CA GLU A 33 -0.94 -11.68 -6.94
C GLU A 33 0.39 -11.56 -6.18
N SER A 34 1.50 -11.93 -6.84
CA SER A 34 2.84 -11.83 -6.23
C SER A 34 3.23 -10.40 -5.85
N LEU A 35 2.84 -9.40 -6.64
CA LEU A 35 3.14 -7.99 -6.38
C LEU A 35 2.26 -7.42 -5.25
N VAL A 36 1.02 -7.88 -5.16
CA VAL A 36 0.11 -7.53 -4.06
C VAL A 36 0.66 -8.08 -2.74
N ASP A 37 1.12 -9.33 -2.70
CA ASP A 37 1.75 -9.92 -1.52
C ASP A 37 3.02 -9.16 -1.10
N GLU A 38 3.85 -8.75 -2.08
CA GLU A 38 5.04 -7.93 -1.82
C GLU A 38 4.66 -6.58 -1.17
N LEU A 39 3.60 -5.93 -1.69
CA LEU A 39 3.09 -4.68 -1.16
C LEU A 39 2.50 -4.84 0.26
N GLN A 40 1.85 -5.97 0.57
CA GLN A 40 1.39 -6.28 1.93
C GLN A 40 2.56 -6.35 2.90
N GLY A 41 3.63 -7.05 2.54
CA GLY A 41 4.84 -7.12 3.36
C GLY A 41 5.46 -5.74 3.62
N LEU A 42 5.46 -4.84 2.63
CA LEU A 42 5.94 -3.47 2.83
C LEU A 42 5.07 -2.66 3.79
N VAL A 43 3.75 -2.84 3.77
CA VAL A 43 2.82 -2.17 4.70
C VAL A 43 3.09 -2.61 6.13
N GLU A 44 3.31 -3.91 6.36
CA GLU A 44 3.66 -4.43 7.69
C GLU A 44 4.96 -3.83 8.19
N ILE A 45 6.03 -3.88 7.37
CA ILE A 45 7.34 -3.33 7.71
C ILE A 45 7.25 -1.82 8.00
N ALA A 46 6.52 -1.07 7.19
CA ALA A 46 6.36 0.37 7.38
C ALA A 46 5.55 0.70 8.64
N GLY A 47 4.49 -0.06 8.92
CA GLY A 47 3.70 0.07 10.15
C GLY A 47 4.53 -0.20 11.42
N ASP A 48 5.37 -1.25 11.40
CA ASP A 48 6.27 -1.59 12.50
C ASP A 48 7.34 -0.51 12.76
N ASN A 49 7.64 0.33 11.76
CA ASN A 49 8.58 1.44 11.85
C ASN A 49 7.91 2.81 12.01
N GLU A 50 6.62 2.85 12.36
CA GLU A 50 5.82 4.07 12.58
C GLU A 50 5.76 5.00 11.35
N VAL A 51 5.93 4.45 10.14
CA VAL A 51 5.79 5.18 8.87
C VAL A 51 4.33 5.20 8.43
N ASP A 52 3.88 6.31 7.86
CA ASP A 52 2.52 6.42 7.31
C ASP A 52 2.32 5.44 6.15
N THR A 53 1.34 4.53 6.30
CA THR A 53 1.04 3.49 5.32
C THR A 53 -0.22 3.75 4.51
N ALA A 54 -0.86 4.91 4.68
CA ALA A 54 -2.15 5.22 4.06
C ALA A 54 -2.13 5.14 2.53
N GLU A 55 -1.02 5.48 1.87
CA GLU A 55 -0.89 5.31 0.43
C GLU A 55 -0.80 3.83 0.02
N MET A 56 0.05 3.05 0.69
CA MET A 56 0.20 1.63 0.39
C MET A 56 -1.11 0.85 0.61
N GLN A 57 -1.83 1.15 1.68
CA GLN A 57 -3.15 0.56 1.95
C GLN A 57 -4.19 0.92 0.88
N ARG A 58 -4.15 2.14 0.33
CA ARG A 58 -5.04 2.54 -0.79
C ARG A 58 -4.74 1.73 -2.06
N ILE A 59 -3.47 1.48 -2.36
CA ILE A 59 -3.07 0.66 -3.52
C ILE A 59 -3.53 -0.79 -3.31
N LEU A 60 -3.27 -1.37 -2.14
CA LEU A 60 -3.72 -2.73 -1.82
C LEU A 60 -5.24 -2.89 -1.96
N ALA A 61 -6.01 -1.92 -1.46
CA ALA A 61 -7.45 -1.92 -1.59
C ALA A 61 -7.91 -1.91 -3.05
N ALA A 62 -7.26 -1.10 -3.90
CA ALA A 62 -7.55 -1.06 -5.33
C ALA A 62 -7.26 -2.40 -6.02
N GLU A 63 -6.17 -3.08 -5.65
CA GLU A 63 -5.76 -4.32 -6.33
C GLU A 63 -6.49 -5.57 -5.84
N THR A 64 -6.83 -5.63 -4.55
CA THR A 64 -7.54 -6.77 -3.94
C THR A 64 -9.06 -6.65 -4.06
N GLY A 65 -9.56 -5.50 -4.53
CA GLY A 65 -10.98 -5.16 -4.45
C GLY A 65 -11.50 -4.98 -3.02
N ALA A 66 -10.59 -4.90 -2.03
CA ALA A 66 -10.95 -4.60 -0.65
C ALA A 66 -11.41 -3.14 -0.53
N ILE A 67 -12.40 -2.89 0.32
CA ILE A 67 -12.82 -1.52 0.65
C ILE A 67 -11.73 -0.94 1.56
N PRO A 68 -11.09 0.20 1.21
CA PRO A 68 -10.04 0.78 2.05
C PRO A 68 -10.63 1.12 3.42
N ILE A 69 -10.04 0.56 4.49
CA ILE A 69 -10.38 0.89 5.86
C ILE A 69 -9.83 2.28 6.14
N VAL A 70 -10.62 3.32 5.88
CA VAL A 70 -10.32 4.67 6.35
C VAL A 70 -10.62 4.67 7.85
N PRO A 71 -9.66 4.95 8.75
CA PRO A 71 -9.97 5.04 10.17
C PRO A 71 -11.02 6.14 10.35
N GLU A 72 -12.22 5.76 10.82
CA GLU A 72 -13.28 6.72 11.11
C GLU A 72 -12.71 7.79 12.03
N ALA A 73 -12.71 9.04 11.56
CA ALA A 73 -12.45 10.18 12.41
C ALA A 73 -13.37 10.06 13.62
N GLN A 74 -12.77 9.85 14.80
CA GLN A 74 -13.45 9.61 16.06
C GLN A 74 -14.60 10.63 16.20
N ARG A 75 -15.84 10.19 15.97
CA ARG A 75 -17.00 11.03 16.32
C ARG A 75 -16.95 11.20 17.82
N GLY A 76 -16.59 12.39 18.26
CA GLY A 76 -16.68 12.77 19.67
C GLY A 76 -18.08 12.46 20.21
N PRO A 77 -18.19 12.10 21.50
CA PRO A 77 -19.47 11.72 22.08
C PRO A 77 -20.44 12.90 21.94
N SER A 78 -21.51 12.71 21.18
CA SER A 78 -22.70 13.54 21.29
C SER A 78 -23.48 13.06 22.51
N SER A 79 -23.21 13.68 23.66
CA SER A 79 -24.09 13.65 24.83
C SER A 79 -23.83 14.88 25.69
#